data_AF-A0A0F9UJ20-F1
#
_entry.id   AF-A0A0F9UJ20-F1
#
_cell.length_a   1.000
_cell.length_b   1.000
_cell.length_c   1.000
_cell.angle_alpha   90.00
_cell.angle_beta   90.00
_cell.angle_gamma   90.00
#
_symmetry.space_group_name_H-M   'P 1'
#
loop_
_entity.id
_entity.type
_entity.pdbx_description
1 polymer ?
#
loop_
_entity_poly.entity_id
_entity_poly.type
_entity_poly.pdbx_seq_one_letter_code
_entity_poly.pdbx_strand_id
1 'polypeptide(L)' 'MKLGAIICLLLFVAGGALSIFQIWFAPLSADAFFKVLITLGILFIISLGITLVTREYLQDKELRKKGFID' A
#
# COMPACT_ATOMS: atom_id res chain seq x y z
N MET A 1 -7.82 8.82 -6.20
CA MET A 1 -6.35 8.72 -6.02
C MET A 1 -5.89 8.99 -4.58
N LYS A 2 -6.30 10.09 -3.93
CA LYS A 2 -5.83 10.44 -2.58
C LYS A 2 -6.05 9.31 -1.56
N LEU A 3 -7.22 8.68 -1.58
CA LEU A 3 -7.58 7.58 -0.68
C LEU A 3 -6.68 6.35 -0.82
N GLY A 4 -6.41 5.88 -2.04
CA GLY A 4 -5.53 4.73 -2.29
C GLY A 4 -4.09 4.98 -1.85
N ALA A 5 -3.55 6.16 -2.18
CA ALA A 5 -2.22 6.58 -1.73
C ALA A 5 -2.13 6.70 -0.21
N ILE A 6 -3.17 7.24 0.46
CA ILE A 6 -3.24 7.35 1.92
C ILE A 6 -3.27 5.96 2.57
N ILE A 7 -4.05 5.02 2.03
CA ILE A 7 -4.12 3.65 2.55
C ILE A 7 -2.76 2.95 2.43
N CYS A 8 -2.11 3.09 1.27
CA CYS A 8 -0.79 2.51 1.03
C CYS A 8 0.25 3.09 2.00
N LEU A 9 0.23 4.41 2.22
CA LEU A 9 1.09 5.07 3.21
C LEU A 9 0.80 4.60 4.63
N LEU A 10 -0.47 4.49 5.02
CA LEU A 10 -0.87 4.01 6.34
C LEU A 10 -0.39 2.58 6.60
N LEU A 11 -0.56 1.69 5.63
CA LEU A 11 -0.03 0.32 5.72
C LEU A 11 1.48 0.35 5.90
N PHE A 12 2.21 1.13 5.10
CA PHE A 12 3.67 1.20 5.21
C PHE A 12 4.13 1.72 6.59
N VAL A 13 3.53 2.82 7.06
CA VAL A 13 3.85 3.41 8.38
C VAL A 13 3.48 2.46 9.51
N ALA A 14 2.32 1.81 9.45
CA ALA A 14 1.89 0.84 10.46
C ALA A 14 2.83 -0.38 10.51
N GLY A 15 3.23 -0.92 9.36
CA GLY A 15 4.19 -2.02 9.27
C GLY A 15 5.57 -1.65 9.83
N GLY A 16 6.06 -0.45 9.52
CA GLY A 16 7.31 0.08 10.08
C GLY A 16 7.24 0.28 11.59
N ALA A 17 6.18 0.91 12.09
CA ALA A 17 5.97 1.13 13.52
C ALA A 17 5.87 -0.20 14.28
N LEU A 18 5.12 -1.17 13.74
CA LEU A 18 4.99 -2.51 14.30
C LEU A 18 6.35 -3.24 14.31
N SER A 19 7.17 -3.11 13.26
CA SER A 19 8.49 -3.73 13.21
C SER A 19 9.45 -3.13 14.23
N ILE A 20 9.45 -1.81 14.38
CA ILE A 20 10.23 -1.13 15.43
C ILE A 20 9.75 -1.62 16.80
N PHE A 21 8.45 -1.58 17.06
CA PHE A 21 7.88 -2.03 18.33
C PHE A 21 8.23 -3.50 18.64
N GLN A 22 8.24 -4.36 17.62
CA GLN A 22 8.68 -5.75 17.75
C GLN A 22 10.15 -5.89 18.16
N ILE A 23 11.06 -5.06 17.64
CA ILE A 23 12.50 -5.12 17.97
C ILE A 23 12.74 -4.77 19.44
N TRP A 24 12.02 -3.78 19.97
CA TRP A 24 12.25 -3.27 21.33
C TRP A 24 11.49 -4.04 22.41
N PHE A 25 10.26 -4.47 22.12
CA PHE A 25 9.37 -5.07 23.12
C PHE A 25 9.07 -6.55 22.88
N ALA A 26 9.34 -7.05 21.67
CA ALA A 26 9.03 -8.41 21.23
C ALA A 26 7.65 -8.94 21.70
N PRO A 27 6.54 -8.18 21.52
CA PRO A 27 5.22 -8.56 22.02
C PRO A 27 4.65 -9.80 21.32
N LEU A 28 5.12 -10.11 20.11
CA LEU A 28 4.67 -11.26 19.32
C LEU A 28 5.76 -12.33 19.28
N SER A 29 5.36 -13.61 19.16
CA SER A 29 6.30 -14.66 18.80
C SER A 29 6.82 -14.45 17.37
N ALA A 30 8.01 -15.00 17.06
CA ALA A 30 8.60 -14.88 15.73
C ALA A 30 7.64 -15.35 14.63
N ASP A 31 7.00 -16.51 14.81
CA ASP A 31 6.00 -17.03 13.87
C ASP A 31 4.81 -16.10 13.67
N ALA A 32 4.28 -15.52 14.76
CA ALA A 32 3.15 -14.60 14.69
C ALA A 32 3.55 -13.29 13.99
N PHE A 33 4.73 -12.74 14.32
CA PHE A 33 5.25 -11.54 13.69
C PHE A 33 5.45 -11.73 12.18
N PHE A 34 6.05 -12.84 11.75
CA PHE A 34 6.24 -13.13 10.32
C PHE A 34 4.91 -13.24 9.58
N LYS A 35 3.90 -13.91 10.16
CA LYS A 35 2.56 -13.99 9.57
C LYS A 35 1.95 -12.59 9.38
N VAL A 36 1.99 -11.76 10.43
CA VAL A 36 1.48 -10.39 10.38
C VAL A 36 2.24 -9.57 9.32
N LEU A 37 3.56 -9.65 9.29
CA LEU A 37 4.39 -8.91 8.33
C LEU A 37 4.08 -9.30 6.89
N ILE A 38 3.95 -10.60 6.60
CA ILE A 38 3.57 -11.12 5.28
C ILE A 38 2.18 -10.63 4.89
N THR A 39 1.19 -10.74 5.79
CA THR A 39 -0.17 -10.26 5.52
C THR A 39 -0.17 -8.76 5.20
N LEU A 40 0.58 -7.97 5.96
CA LEU A 40 0.66 -6.52 5.80
C LEU A 40 1.36 -6.15 4.48
N GLY A 41 2.41 -6.88 4.11
CA GLY A 41 3.07 -6.75 2.80
C GLY A 41 2.15 -7.08 1.63
N ILE A 42 1.36 -8.16 1.72
CA ILE A 42 0.38 -8.53 0.70
C ILE A 42 -0.68 -7.43 0.53
N LEU A 43 -1.24 -6.93 1.63
CA LEU A 43 -2.22 -5.85 1.60
C LEU A 43 -1.63 -4.56 1.00
N PHE A 44 -0.36 -4.27 1.30
CA PHE A 44 0.35 -3.13 0.72
C PHE A 44 0.48 -3.26 -0.80
N ILE A 45 0.92 -4.41 -1.30
CA ILE A 45 1.07 -4.65 -2.75
C ILE A 45 -0.29 -4.58 -3.46
N ILE A 46 -1.34 -5.18 -2.89
CA ILE A 46 -2.70 -5.12 -3.46
C ILE A 46 -3.17 -3.66 -3.54
N SER A 47 -3.03 -2.91 -2.44
CA SER A 47 -3.41 -1.49 -2.38
C SER A 47 -2.64 -0.64 -3.40
N LEU A 48 -1.34 -0.89 -3.53
CA LEU A 48 -0.47 -0.23 -4.49
C LEU A 48 -0.91 -0.54 -5.92
N GLY A 49 -1.14 -1.82 -6.24
CA GLY A 49 -1.62 -2.26 -7.55
C GLY A 49 -2.94 -1.59 -7.96
N ILE A 50 -3.93 -1.60 -7.07
CA ILE A 50 -5.22 -0.91 -7.30
C ILE A 50 -5.00 0.59 -7.54
N THR A 51 -4.15 1.22 -6.72
CA THR A 51 -3.87 2.66 -6.82
C THR A 51 -3.18 3.01 -8.14
N LEU A 52 -2.23 2.20 -8.59
CA LEU A 52 -1.53 2.39 -9.86
C LEU A 52 -2.47 2.22 -11.05
N VAL A 53 -3.25 1.12 -11.11
CA VAL A 53 -4.22 0.88 -12.18
C VAL A 53 -5.26 2.00 -12.25
N THR A 54 -5.79 2.42 -11.10
CA THR A 54 -6.75 3.53 -11.04
C THR A 54 -6.12 4.84 -11.53
N ARG A 55 -4.84 5.04 -11.22
CA ARG A 55 -4.10 6.23 -11.64
C ARG A 55 -3.88 6.26 -13.14
N GLU A 56 -3.42 5.17 -13.70
CA GLU A 56 -3.20 4.99 -15.13
C GLU A 56 -4.51 5.17 -15.90
N TYR A 57 -5.59 4.53 -15.46
CA TYR A 57 -6.90 4.66 -16.09
C TYR A 57 -7.45 6.10 -16.08
N LEU A 58 -7.31 6.81 -14.96
CA LEU A 58 -7.73 8.22 -14.86
C LEU A 58 -6.86 9.13 -15.71
N GLN A 59 -5.56 8.84 -15.81
CA GLN A 59 -4.62 9.61 -16.63
C GLN A 59 -4.92 9.43 -18.12
N ASP A 60 -5.15 8.20 -18.58
CA ASP A 60 -5.58 7.90 -19.95
C ASP A 60 -6.89 8.61 -20.30
N LYS A 61 -7.87 8.57 -19.39
CA LYS A 61 -9.15 9.25 -19.57
C LYS A 61 -8.99 10.78 -19.69
N GLU A 62 -8.11 11.38 -18.88
CA GLU A 62 -7.77 12.80 -18.95
C GLU A 62 -7.10 13.17 -20.28
N LEU A 63 -6.19 12.33 -20.79
CA LEU A 63 -5.48 12.57 -22.05
C LEU A 63 -6.41 12.45 -23.26
N ARG A 64 -7.29 11.46 -23.29
CA ARG A 64 -8.36 11.34 -24.30
C ARG A 64 -9.29 12.53 -24.28
N LYS A 65 -9.72 12.98 -23.09
CA LYS A 65 -10.58 14.17 -22.96
C LYS A 65 -9.93 15.44 -23.49
N LYS A 66 -8.60 15.56 -23.38
CA LYS A 66 -7.83 16.70 -23.88
C LYS A 66 -7.44 16.59 -25.37
N GLY A 67 -7.84 15.52 -26.05
CA GLY A 67 -7.58 15.32 -27.49
C GLY A 67 -6.12 15.01 -27.82
N PHE A 68 -5.32 14.62 -26.83
CA PHE A 68 -3.92 14.21 -27.06
C PHE A 68 -3.81 12.80 -27.64
N ILE A 69 -4.84 11.97 -27.46
CA ILE A 69 -4.89 10.56 -27.88
C ILE A 69 -6.34 10.24 -28.25
N ASP A 70 -6.55 9.54 -29.38
CA ASP A 70 -7.87 9.17 -29.92
C ASP A 70 -8.49 7.94 -29.21
#